data_AF-A0A4C1XTR5-F1
#
_entry.id   AF-A0A4C1XTR5-F1
#
_cell.length_a   1.000
_cell.length_b   1.000
_cell.length_c   1.000
_cell.angle_alpha   90.00
_cell.angle_beta   90.00
_cell.angle_gamma   90.00
#
_symmetry.space_group_name_H-M   'P 1'
#
loop_
_entity.id
_entity.type
_entity.pdbx_description
1 polymer ?
#
loop_
_entity_poly.entity_id
_entity_poly.type
_entity_poly.pdbx_seq_one_letter_code
_entity_poly.pdbx_strand_id
1 'polypeptide(L)'
;MGCDGSSGHSNYSQRYSTGEEGQPDTSLLAACPVPLRLHTTNGTRIIWNNPRPSSTRFCQPIKLVFEKETTELAKKEIENIERQIADLQPTFMKVNEKKVIVTHCMKMTMIDGKTFGVVTETGVQVCGVCKATPKVMNDLEAVAKLVPDISKFEYGLSTLHAYIRVFECILHIAYRQKIKKWRVSKPAEKLIVKQTKMEIVKKIKEQMFLSVDIPKPGHGTTNDGNTASLFFEQYSLASSVTGIDEEL
;
A
#
# COMPACT_ATOMS: atom_id res chain seq x y z
N MET A 1 -1.53 -12.18 4.76
CA MET A 1 -1.28 -11.46 6.02
C MET A 1 -0.41 -10.26 5.74
N GLY A 2 -0.29 -9.34 6.68
CA GLY A 2 0.59 -8.20 6.59
C GLY A 2 0.65 -7.38 7.87
N CYS A 3 1.40 -6.28 7.79
CA CYS A 3 1.53 -5.30 8.85
C CYS A 3 1.26 -3.90 8.31
N ASP A 4 0.63 -3.05 9.12
CA ASP A 4 0.37 -1.66 8.75
C ASP A 4 0.47 -0.74 9.97
N GLY A 5 0.98 0.46 9.73
CA GLY A 5 1.21 1.49 10.74
C GLY A 5 0.17 2.60 10.64
N SER A 6 -0.43 2.96 11.76
CA SER A 6 -1.35 4.10 11.87
C SER A 6 -0.84 5.10 12.89
N SER A 7 -1.08 6.39 12.65
CA SER A 7 -0.65 7.49 13.51
C SER A 7 -1.74 8.54 13.68
N GLY A 8 -1.59 9.42 14.67
CA GLY A 8 -2.60 10.44 15.01
C GLY A 8 -3.68 9.93 15.96
N HIS A 9 -3.39 8.87 16.70
CA HIS A 9 -4.26 8.38 17.76
C HIS A 9 -4.23 9.30 18.99
N SER A 10 -5.32 9.32 19.74
CA SER A 10 -5.41 10.07 21.01
C SER A 10 -4.55 9.42 22.08
N ASN A 11 -3.85 10.24 22.88
CA ASN A 11 -3.15 9.76 24.06
C ASN A 11 -4.13 9.49 25.21
N TYR A 12 -3.82 8.47 26.01
CA TYR A 12 -4.49 8.26 27.29
C TYR A 12 -3.93 9.21 28.35
N SER A 13 -4.81 9.83 29.14
CA SER A 13 -4.44 10.70 30.27
C SER A 13 -4.11 9.89 31.53
N GLN A 14 -3.38 8.78 31.40
CA GLN A 14 -2.99 7.89 32.49
C GLN A 14 -1.48 7.69 32.50
N ARG A 15 -0.89 7.51 33.69
CA ARG A 15 0.54 7.19 33.81
C ARG A 15 0.78 5.70 33.50
N TYR A 16 1.90 5.40 32.88
CA TYR A 16 2.36 4.02 32.68
C TYR A 16 2.65 3.35 34.02
N SER A 17 2.28 2.07 34.14
CA SER A 17 2.44 1.28 35.36
C SER A 17 3.90 0.97 35.71
N THR A 18 4.84 1.11 34.76
CA THR A 18 6.26 0.80 34.94
C THR A 18 7.11 1.98 35.44
N GLY A 19 6.54 3.18 35.59
CA GLY A 19 7.29 4.37 36.02
C GLY A 19 8.29 4.91 34.98
N GLU A 20 8.36 4.30 33.80
CA GLU A 20 9.12 4.79 32.65
C GLU A 20 8.35 5.92 31.94
N GLU A 21 9.07 6.83 31.27
CA GLU A 21 8.49 7.67 30.21
C GLU A 21 8.06 6.74 29.06
N GLY A 22 6.85 6.19 29.14
CA GLY A 22 6.33 5.31 28.10
C GLY A 22 6.23 6.04 26.76
N GLN A 23 6.44 5.31 25.67
CA GLN A 23 6.29 5.87 24.34
C GLN A 23 4.84 6.30 24.13
N PRO A 24 4.58 7.46 23.50
CA PRO A 24 3.24 8.00 23.37
C PRO A 24 2.37 7.10 22.49
N ASP A 25 1.14 6.83 22.95
CA ASP A 25 0.13 5.96 22.30
C ASP A 25 -0.43 6.53 20.97
N THR A 26 0.18 7.59 20.45
CA THR A 26 -0.18 8.28 19.22
C THR A 26 -0.03 7.45 17.95
N SER A 27 0.71 6.34 18.01
CA SER A 27 1.00 5.47 16.87
C SER A 27 0.79 4.00 17.22
N LEU A 28 0.32 3.24 16.24
CA LEU A 28 -0.01 1.83 16.37
C LEU A 28 0.50 1.07 15.14
N LEU A 29 1.22 -0.01 15.37
CA LEU A 29 1.55 -1.01 14.36
C LEU A 29 0.69 -2.26 14.61
N ALA A 30 -0.03 -2.71 13.59
CA ALA A 30 -0.86 -3.90 13.66
C ALA A 30 -0.34 -4.97 12.69
N ALA A 31 -0.30 -6.23 13.14
CA ALA A 31 -0.08 -7.39 12.27
C ALA A 31 -1.36 -8.22 12.19
N CYS A 32 -1.82 -8.47 10.96
CA CYS A 32 -3.12 -9.07 10.70
C CYS A 32 -3.06 -10.14 9.59
N PRO A 33 -3.41 -11.41 9.89
CA PRO A 33 -3.80 -12.38 8.89
C PRO A 33 -5.25 -12.22 8.40
N VAL A 34 -5.47 -12.71 7.18
CA VAL A 34 -6.80 -12.89 6.59
C VAL A 34 -6.87 -14.32 6.06
N PRO A 35 -7.82 -15.16 6.53
CA PRO A 35 -8.04 -16.47 5.93
C PRO A 35 -8.68 -16.29 4.55
N LEU A 36 -8.11 -16.92 3.52
CA LEU A 36 -8.58 -16.78 2.14
C LEU A 36 -9.34 -18.00 1.66
N ARG A 37 -8.78 -19.19 1.87
CA ARG A 37 -9.27 -20.43 1.29
C ARG A 37 -8.89 -21.61 2.16
N LEU A 38 -9.82 -22.55 2.30
CA LEU A 38 -9.58 -23.89 2.82
C LEU A 38 -9.83 -24.88 1.69
N HIS A 39 -8.85 -25.72 1.38
CA HIS A 39 -8.97 -26.77 0.37
C HIS A 39 -8.36 -28.08 0.87
N THR A 40 -8.64 -29.17 0.17
CA THR A 40 -7.96 -30.46 0.39
C THR A 40 -6.48 -30.34 0.04
N THR A 41 -5.62 -31.13 0.70
CA THR A 41 -4.15 -31.06 0.53
C THR A 41 -3.69 -31.24 -0.92
N ASN A 42 -4.42 -32.02 -1.71
CA ASN A 42 -4.17 -32.24 -3.14
C ASN A 42 -4.76 -31.13 -4.05
N GLY A 43 -5.38 -30.09 -3.47
CA GLY A 43 -5.98 -28.97 -4.19
C GLY A 43 -7.27 -29.27 -4.96
N THR A 44 -7.77 -30.52 -4.94
CA THR A 44 -8.89 -30.95 -5.80
C THR A 44 -10.24 -30.40 -5.37
N ARG A 45 -10.42 -30.05 -4.10
CA ARG A 45 -11.69 -29.55 -3.58
C ARG A 45 -11.48 -28.34 -2.68
N ILE A 46 -12.19 -27.26 -3.00
CA ILE A 46 -12.34 -26.11 -2.11
C ILE A 46 -13.44 -26.43 -1.09
N ILE A 47 -13.09 -26.37 0.19
CA ILE A 47 -14.00 -26.59 1.31
C ILE A 47 -14.66 -25.25 1.70
N TRP A 48 -13.88 -24.17 1.68
CA TRP A 48 -14.36 -22.84 2.01
C TRP A 48 -13.53 -21.78 1.28
N ASN A 49 -14.19 -20.71 0.86
CA ASN A 49 -13.57 -19.48 0.36
C ASN A 49 -14.08 -18.31 1.20
N ASN A 50 -13.19 -17.37 1.48
CA ASN A 50 -13.59 -16.10 2.05
C ASN A 50 -14.44 -15.33 1.04
N PRO A 51 -15.73 -15.03 1.34
CA PRO A 51 -16.61 -14.35 0.41
C PRO A 51 -16.27 -12.86 0.25
N ARG A 52 -15.53 -12.27 1.20
CA ARG A 52 -15.11 -10.87 1.18
C ARG A 52 -13.68 -10.72 1.74
N PRO A 53 -12.64 -11.11 0.97
CA PRO A 53 -11.24 -11.09 1.42
C PRO A 53 -10.75 -9.72 1.89
N SER A 54 -11.26 -8.64 1.30
CA SER A 54 -10.91 -7.26 1.65
C SER A 54 -11.74 -6.69 2.80
N SER A 55 -12.65 -7.47 3.40
CA SER A 55 -13.46 -6.99 4.52
C SER A 55 -12.66 -7.04 5.83
N THR A 56 -12.74 -5.95 6.59
CA THR A 56 -12.17 -5.86 7.95
C THR A 56 -12.67 -6.96 8.88
N ARG A 57 -13.86 -7.53 8.63
CA ARG A 57 -14.41 -8.65 9.41
C ARG A 57 -13.55 -9.91 9.40
N PHE A 58 -12.76 -10.11 8.34
CA PHE A 58 -11.85 -11.25 8.21
C PHE A 58 -10.38 -10.87 8.46
N CYS A 59 -10.10 -9.60 8.72
CA CYS A 59 -8.77 -9.10 9.08
C CYS A 59 -8.58 -9.26 10.59
N GLN A 60 -8.00 -10.37 11.01
CA GLN A 60 -7.88 -10.71 12.43
C GLN A 60 -6.55 -10.20 12.97
N PRO A 61 -6.53 -9.27 13.94
CA PRO A 61 -5.28 -8.81 14.53
C PRO A 61 -4.66 -9.91 15.40
N ILE A 62 -3.38 -10.21 15.16
CA ILE A 62 -2.59 -11.14 15.98
C ILE A 62 -1.57 -10.42 16.87
N LYS A 63 -1.20 -9.18 16.51
CA LYS A 63 -0.29 -8.35 17.30
C LYS A 63 -0.63 -6.87 17.10
N LEU A 64 -0.59 -6.13 18.20
CA LEU A 64 -0.75 -4.68 18.26
C LEU A 64 0.43 -4.12 19.07
N VAL A 65 1.13 -3.13 18.51
CA VAL A 65 2.30 -2.49 19.14
C VAL A 65 2.09 -0.99 19.12
N PHE A 66 2.09 -0.35 20.29
CA PHE A 66 1.99 1.10 20.42
C PHE A 66 3.34 1.78 20.17
N GLU A 67 3.82 1.67 18.93
CA GLU A 67 5.06 2.28 18.48
C GLU A 67 4.85 2.90 17.11
N LYS A 68 5.63 3.95 16.81
CA LYS A 68 5.63 4.54 15.49
C LYS A 68 6.28 3.58 14.50
N GLU A 69 5.64 3.37 13.36
CA GLU A 69 6.20 2.54 12.29
C GLU A 69 7.51 3.17 11.75
N THR A 70 8.63 2.55 12.11
CA THR A 70 9.96 2.83 11.54
C THR A 70 10.40 1.69 10.62
N THR A 71 11.40 1.95 9.78
CA THR A 71 12.04 0.95 8.92
C THR A 71 12.57 -0.23 9.75
N GLU A 72 13.20 0.07 10.88
CA GLU A 72 13.82 -0.89 11.77
C GLU A 72 12.76 -1.75 12.48
N LEU A 73 11.68 -1.12 12.96
CA LEU A 73 10.56 -1.82 13.60
C LEU A 73 9.84 -2.72 12.59
N ALA A 74 9.55 -2.22 11.39
CA ALA A 74 8.91 -2.99 10.34
C ALA A 74 9.74 -4.22 9.96
N LYS A 75 11.06 -4.06 9.74
CA LYS A 75 11.97 -5.17 9.43
C LYS A 75 11.98 -6.22 10.53
N LYS A 76 12.16 -5.77 11.79
CA LYS A 76 12.16 -6.65 12.97
C LYS A 76 10.86 -7.43 13.11
N GLU A 77 9.72 -6.78 12.91
CA GLU A 77 8.41 -7.43 13.05
C GLU A 77 8.11 -8.42 11.92
N ILE A 78 8.50 -8.10 10.69
CA ILE A 78 8.40 -9.03 9.55
C ILE A 78 9.25 -10.27 9.80
N GLU A 79 10.52 -10.10 10.20
CA GLU A 79 11.42 -11.23 10.52
C GLU A 79 10.88 -12.08 11.69
N ASN A 80 10.29 -11.45 12.71
CA ASN A 80 9.66 -12.16 13.83
C ASN A 80 8.47 -12.99 13.38
N ILE A 81 7.65 -12.45 12.48
CA ILE A 81 6.46 -13.12 11.95
C ILE A 81 6.87 -14.27 11.03
N GLU A 82 7.84 -14.06 10.14
CA GLU A 82 8.35 -15.09 9.23
C GLU A 82 8.92 -16.29 10.00
N ARG A 83 9.65 -16.05 11.10
CA ARG A 83 10.09 -17.11 12.01
C ARG A 83 8.92 -17.88 12.63
N GLN A 84 7.91 -17.17 13.14
CA GLN A 84 6.71 -17.82 13.69
C GLN A 84 5.93 -18.64 12.65
N ILE A 85 5.90 -18.19 11.39
CA ILE A 85 5.29 -18.94 10.28
C ILE A 85 6.10 -20.20 9.97
N ALA A 86 7.42 -20.12 9.97
CA ALA A 86 8.30 -21.26 9.72
C ALA A 86 8.13 -22.36 10.79
N ASP A 87 7.91 -21.97 12.04
CA ASP A 87 7.71 -22.88 13.17
C ASP A 87 6.24 -23.35 13.34
N LEU A 88 5.32 -22.89 12.47
CA LEU A 88 3.89 -23.10 12.63
C LEU A 88 3.50 -24.57 12.47
N GLN A 89 2.90 -25.13 13.52
CA GLN A 89 2.46 -26.53 13.53
C GLN A 89 1.05 -26.69 12.94
N PRO A 90 0.72 -27.87 12.36
CA PRO A 90 -0.64 -28.16 11.92
C PRO A 90 -1.65 -28.09 13.06
N THR A 91 -2.87 -27.64 12.76
CA THR A 91 -3.97 -27.67 13.71
C THR A 91 -4.72 -28.99 13.62
N PHE A 92 -4.88 -29.67 14.76
CA PHE A 92 -5.64 -30.91 14.87
C PHE A 92 -7.03 -30.63 15.43
N MET A 93 -8.07 -31.07 14.72
CA MET A 93 -9.46 -30.88 15.15
C MET A 93 -10.29 -32.13 14.90
N LYS A 94 -11.38 -32.31 15.66
CA LYS A 94 -12.33 -33.41 15.50
C LYS A 94 -13.63 -32.85 14.92
N VAL A 95 -14.05 -33.34 13.76
CA VAL A 95 -15.30 -32.94 13.10
C VAL A 95 -16.09 -34.21 12.79
N ASN A 96 -17.30 -34.34 13.34
CA ASN A 96 -18.15 -35.53 13.18
C ASN A 96 -17.37 -36.83 13.44
N GLU A 97 -16.66 -36.86 14.56
CA GLU A 97 -15.80 -37.97 15.01
C GLU A 97 -14.57 -38.27 14.16
N LYS A 98 -14.38 -37.59 13.03
CA LYS A 98 -13.20 -37.71 12.19
C LYS A 98 -12.12 -36.74 12.64
N LYS A 99 -10.88 -37.23 12.68
CA LYS A 99 -9.69 -36.39 12.87
C LYS A 99 -9.42 -35.63 11.58
N VAL A 100 -9.40 -34.31 11.67
CA VAL A 100 -9.05 -33.39 10.59
C VAL A 100 -7.74 -32.70 10.97
N ILE A 101 -6.82 -32.66 10.02
CA ILE A 101 -5.52 -32.01 10.16
C ILE A 101 -5.50 -30.84 9.19
N VAL A 102 -5.28 -29.63 9.71
CA VAL A 102 -5.23 -28.39 8.92
C VAL A 102 -3.79 -27.90 8.91
N THR A 103 -3.17 -27.90 7.74
CA THR A 103 -1.88 -27.26 7.49
C THR A 103 -2.10 -25.82 7.03
N HIS A 104 -1.20 -24.92 7.45
CA HIS A 104 -1.35 -23.49 7.22
C HIS A 104 -0.35 -23.01 6.16
N CYS A 105 -0.82 -22.21 5.20
CA CYS A 105 0.03 -21.54 4.23
C CYS A 105 -0.19 -20.03 4.34
N MET A 106 0.80 -19.33 4.89
CA MET A 106 0.75 -17.88 5.09
C MET A 106 1.53 -17.17 3.98
N LYS A 107 0.96 -16.09 3.45
CA LYS A 107 1.60 -15.24 2.43
C LYS A 107 1.59 -13.78 2.89
N MET A 108 2.74 -13.13 2.84
CA MET A 108 2.95 -11.75 3.31
C MET A 108 2.62 -10.74 2.20
N THR A 109 1.39 -10.77 1.69
CA THR A 109 0.98 -9.94 0.53
C THR A 109 0.28 -8.64 0.90
N MET A 110 -0.07 -8.43 2.17
CA MET A 110 -0.77 -7.23 2.63
C MET A 110 0.23 -6.20 3.15
N ILE A 111 1.20 -5.84 2.32
CA ILE A 111 2.20 -4.82 2.65
C ILE A 111 2.04 -3.60 1.73
N ASP A 112 2.40 -2.43 2.23
CA ASP A 112 2.47 -1.23 1.42
C ASP A 112 3.80 -1.15 0.64
N GLY A 113 3.92 -0.16 -0.26
CA GLY A 113 5.14 0.04 -1.04
C GLY A 113 6.34 0.51 -0.22
N LYS A 114 6.12 1.15 0.93
CA LYS A 114 7.17 1.62 1.84
C LYS A 114 7.76 0.43 2.60
N THR A 115 6.93 -0.40 3.22
CA THR A 115 7.29 -1.68 3.85
C THR A 115 7.96 -2.61 2.85
N PHE A 116 7.45 -2.69 1.61
CA PHE A 116 8.12 -3.46 0.56
C PHE A 116 9.54 -2.95 0.28
N GLY A 117 9.72 -1.63 0.19
CA GLY A 117 11.03 -1.00 0.02
C GLY A 117 12.01 -1.33 1.16
N VAL A 118 11.52 -1.45 2.40
CA VAL A 118 12.31 -1.90 3.56
C VAL A 118 12.80 -3.34 3.35
N VAL A 119 11.88 -4.24 2.99
CA VAL A 119 12.17 -5.68 2.78
C VAL A 119 13.12 -5.91 1.60
N THR A 120 13.01 -5.09 0.56
CA THR A 120 13.87 -5.19 -0.62
C THR A 120 15.14 -4.35 -0.53
N GLU A 121 15.34 -3.63 0.58
CA GLU A 121 16.45 -2.71 0.82
C GLU A 121 16.63 -1.70 -0.34
N THR A 122 15.51 -1.15 -0.81
CA THR A 122 15.46 -0.20 -1.92
C THR A 122 14.77 1.10 -1.52
N GLY A 123 15.24 2.21 -2.08
CA GLY A 123 14.53 3.49 -1.95
C GLY A 123 13.16 3.46 -2.62
N VAL A 124 12.27 4.36 -2.18
CA VAL A 124 10.85 4.45 -2.58
C VAL A 124 10.66 4.64 -4.10
N GLN A 125 11.67 5.13 -4.82
CA GLN A 125 11.63 5.38 -6.27
C GLN A 125 12.31 4.29 -7.10
N VAL A 126 12.85 3.25 -6.47
CA VAL A 126 13.55 2.14 -7.15
C VAL A 126 12.67 0.90 -7.07
N CYS A 127 12.57 0.14 -8.17
CA CYS A 127 11.81 -1.10 -8.14
C CYS A 127 12.43 -2.10 -7.15
N GLY A 128 11.65 -2.57 -6.18
CA GLY A 128 12.12 -3.58 -5.22
C GLY A 128 12.50 -4.92 -5.85
N VAL A 129 11.91 -5.25 -7.02
CA VAL A 129 12.06 -6.52 -7.73
C VAL A 129 13.25 -6.53 -8.70
N CYS A 130 13.29 -5.59 -9.65
CA CYS A 130 14.32 -5.56 -10.71
C CYS A 130 15.38 -4.47 -10.49
N LYS A 131 15.29 -3.71 -9.39
CA LYS A 131 16.21 -2.61 -9.02
C LYS A 131 16.31 -1.48 -10.07
N ALA A 132 15.38 -1.42 -11.02
CA ALA A 132 15.29 -0.34 -11.99
C ALA A 132 15.04 1.00 -11.30
N THR A 133 15.85 2.00 -11.63
CA THR A 133 15.60 3.40 -11.26
C THR A 133 14.60 4.04 -12.25
N PRO A 134 14.00 5.20 -11.93
CA PRO A 134 13.09 5.88 -12.87
C PRO A 134 13.75 6.22 -14.21
N LYS A 135 15.07 6.44 -14.22
CA LYS A 135 15.82 6.67 -15.46
C LYS A 135 15.84 5.42 -16.34
N VAL A 136 16.10 4.25 -15.73
CA VAL A 136 16.13 2.97 -16.44
C VAL A 136 14.74 2.54 -16.89
N MET A 137 13.71 2.78 -16.08
CA MET A 137 12.32 2.43 -16.41
C MET A 137 11.79 3.10 -17.69
N ASN A 138 12.37 4.24 -18.10
CA ASN A 138 12.00 4.93 -19.34
C ASN A 138 12.67 4.33 -20.60
N ASP A 139 13.47 3.27 -20.45
CA ASP A 139 14.14 2.57 -21.54
C ASP A 139 13.68 1.10 -21.55
N LEU A 140 12.79 0.76 -22.49
CA LEU A 140 12.20 -0.57 -22.59
C LEU A 140 13.24 -1.66 -22.87
N GLU A 141 14.28 -1.37 -23.64
CA GLU A 141 15.34 -2.34 -23.93
C GLU A 141 16.22 -2.57 -22.72
N ALA A 142 16.54 -1.52 -21.96
CA ALA A 142 17.29 -1.64 -20.73
C ALA A 142 16.50 -2.44 -19.68
N VAL A 143 15.20 -2.18 -19.53
CA VAL A 143 14.32 -2.91 -18.61
C VAL A 143 14.21 -4.39 -18.99
N ALA A 144 14.06 -4.71 -20.28
CA ALA A 144 13.93 -6.09 -20.75
C ALA A 144 15.17 -6.95 -20.45
N LYS A 145 16.35 -6.32 -20.26
CA LYS A 145 17.60 -7.00 -19.91
C LYS A 145 17.78 -7.22 -18.41
N LEU A 146 16.93 -6.62 -17.56
CA LEU A 146 17.04 -6.78 -16.11
C LEU A 146 16.54 -8.15 -15.68
N VAL A 147 17.26 -8.77 -14.75
CA VAL A 147 16.86 -10.03 -14.12
C VAL A 147 16.06 -9.70 -12.85
N PRO A 148 14.76 -10.03 -12.78
CA PRO A 148 13.97 -9.81 -11.58
C PRO A 148 14.38 -10.77 -10.47
N ASP A 149 14.38 -10.29 -9.23
CA ASP A 149 14.49 -11.15 -8.05
C ASP A 149 13.15 -11.85 -7.79
N ILE A 150 13.05 -13.11 -8.24
CA ILE A 150 11.82 -13.92 -8.16
C ILE A 150 11.42 -14.20 -6.71
N SER A 151 12.38 -14.18 -5.76
CA SER A 151 12.04 -14.37 -4.34
C SER A 151 11.06 -13.30 -3.86
N LYS A 152 11.13 -12.08 -4.42
CA LYS A 152 10.28 -10.96 -4.01
C LYS A 152 8.85 -11.05 -4.51
N PHE A 153 8.51 -12.02 -5.36
CA PHE A 153 7.13 -12.21 -5.84
C PHE A 153 6.18 -12.66 -4.74
N GLU A 154 6.70 -13.22 -3.64
CA GLU A 154 5.87 -13.66 -2.51
C GLU A 154 5.12 -12.54 -1.80
N TYR A 155 5.60 -11.30 -1.94
CA TYR A 155 4.98 -10.10 -1.37
C TYR A 155 3.81 -9.56 -2.22
N GLY A 156 3.60 -10.12 -3.41
CA GLY A 156 2.46 -9.79 -4.28
C GLY A 156 2.47 -8.35 -4.80
N LEU A 157 1.33 -7.95 -5.37
CA LEU A 157 1.11 -6.60 -5.91
C LEU A 157 0.18 -5.81 -4.97
N SER A 158 0.66 -4.66 -4.50
CA SER A 158 -0.17 -3.73 -3.72
C SER A 158 -1.10 -2.94 -4.65
N THR A 159 -2.24 -3.53 -5.02
CA THR A 159 -3.19 -2.96 -5.99
C THR A 159 -3.73 -1.60 -5.58
N LEU A 160 -4.03 -1.42 -4.29
CA LEU A 160 -4.46 -0.13 -3.73
C LEU A 160 -3.42 0.97 -4.00
N HIS A 161 -2.16 0.71 -3.69
CA HIS A 161 -1.08 1.67 -3.90
C HIS A 161 -0.80 1.88 -5.38
N ALA A 162 -0.82 0.83 -6.22
CA ALA A 162 -0.68 0.98 -7.66
C ALA A 162 -1.72 1.97 -8.21
N TYR A 163 -2.98 1.82 -7.79
CA TYR A 163 -4.08 2.66 -8.24
C TYR A 163 -3.95 4.12 -7.78
N ILE A 164 -3.63 4.35 -6.50
CA ILE A 164 -3.37 5.70 -5.97
C ILE A 164 -2.17 6.35 -6.66
N ARG A 165 -1.07 5.60 -6.89
CA ARG A 165 0.14 6.14 -7.54
C ARG A 165 -0.08 6.48 -9.01
N VAL A 166 -0.89 5.70 -9.74
CA VAL A 166 -1.28 6.04 -11.12
C VAL A 166 -2.10 7.33 -11.13
N PHE A 167 -3.08 7.45 -10.23
CA PHE A 167 -3.87 8.68 -10.06
C PHE A 167 -2.97 9.91 -9.79
N GLU A 168 -2.06 9.81 -8.80
CA GLU A 168 -1.09 10.88 -8.52
C GLU A 168 -0.17 11.19 -9.71
N CYS A 169 0.23 10.17 -10.47
CA CYS A 169 1.05 10.33 -11.68
C CYS A 169 0.31 11.15 -12.75
N ILE A 170 -0.95 10.79 -13.04
CA ILE A 170 -1.81 11.49 -14.00
C ILE A 170 -1.96 12.97 -13.60
N LEU A 171 -2.27 13.25 -12.32
CA LEU A 171 -2.34 14.62 -11.81
C LEU A 171 -1.02 15.37 -12.02
N HIS A 172 0.10 14.75 -11.69
CA HIS A 172 1.42 15.37 -11.88
C HIS A 172 1.77 15.62 -13.35
N ILE A 173 1.38 14.75 -14.27
CA ILE A 173 1.54 14.96 -15.71
C ILE A 173 0.65 16.14 -16.14
N ALA A 174 -0.62 16.15 -15.71
CA ALA A 174 -1.59 17.20 -16.01
C ALA A 174 -1.07 18.59 -15.59
N TYR A 175 -0.54 18.71 -14.37
CA TYR A 175 0.03 19.98 -13.87
C TYR A 175 1.26 20.46 -14.66
N ARG A 176 1.96 19.53 -15.32
CA ARG A 176 3.22 19.79 -16.03
C ARG A 176 3.06 19.81 -17.54
N GLN A 177 1.84 19.70 -18.08
CA GLN A 177 1.62 19.66 -19.53
C GLN A 177 2.22 20.86 -20.28
N LYS A 178 2.17 22.06 -19.70
CA LYS A 178 2.74 23.28 -20.31
C LYS A 178 4.27 23.23 -20.41
N ILE A 179 4.94 22.53 -19.50
CA ILE A 179 6.41 22.49 -19.43
C ILE A 179 7.02 21.19 -19.98
N LYS A 180 6.25 20.09 -20.04
CA LYS A 180 6.63 18.76 -20.53
C LYS A 180 7.96 18.24 -19.96
N LYS A 181 8.19 18.49 -18.66
CA LYS A 181 9.41 18.06 -17.94
C LYS A 181 9.04 17.36 -16.65
N TRP A 182 9.76 16.29 -16.35
CA TRP A 182 9.64 15.60 -15.06
C TRP A 182 10.21 16.42 -13.91
N ARG A 183 11.47 16.90 -14.04
CA ARG A 183 12.14 17.72 -13.01
C ARG A 183 11.87 19.21 -13.25
N VAL A 184 11.26 19.87 -12.26
CA VAL A 184 10.94 21.30 -12.29
C VAL A 184 11.82 22.06 -11.29
N SER A 185 12.93 22.60 -11.77
CA SER A 185 13.90 23.30 -10.91
C SER A 185 13.81 24.82 -11.00
N LYS A 186 13.46 25.37 -12.16
CA LYS A 186 13.47 26.82 -12.41
C LYS A 186 12.29 27.52 -11.73
N PRO A 187 12.47 28.69 -11.07
CA PRO A 187 11.39 29.42 -10.41
C PRO A 187 10.21 29.75 -11.33
N ALA A 188 10.47 30.17 -12.58
CA ALA A 188 9.42 30.46 -13.56
C ALA A 188 8.57 29.22 -13.89
N GLU A 189 9.19 28.05 -14.07
CA GLU A 189 8.48 26.79 -14.35
C GLU A 189 7.65 26.35 -13.13
N LYS A 190 8.15 26.55 -11.90
CA LYS A 190 7.40 26.26 -10.67
C LYS A 190 6.13 27.10 -10.57
N LEU A 191 6.17 28.37 -10.98
CA LEU A 191 4.99 29.24 -10.99
C LEU A 191 3.94 28.75 -11.99
N ILE A 192 4.37 28.34 -13.19
CA ILE A 192 3.48 27.78 -14.22
C ILE A 192 2.79 26.50 -13.72
N VAL A 193 3.54 25.60 -13.08
CA VAL A 193 3.00 24.35 -12.52
C VAL A 193 2.04 24.64 -11.38
N LYS A 194 2.36 25.57 -10.48
CA LYS A 194 1.48 25.96 -9.37
C LYS A 194 0.15 26.52 -9.88
N GLN A 195 0.20 27.41 -10.87
CA GLN A 195 -0.99 28.00 -11.48
C GLN A 195 -1.85 26.93 -12.18
N THR A 196 -1.21 26.05 -12.97
CA THR A 196 -1.91 24.96 -13.68
C THR A 196 -2.52 23.95 -12.71
N LYS A 197 -1.83 23.63 -11.61
CA LYS A 197 -2.37 22.82 -10.52
C LYS A 197 -3.62 23.46 -9.92
N MET A 198 -3.59 24.76 -9.59
CA MET A 198 -4.76 25.46 -9.03
C MET A 198 -5.97 25.42 -9.98
N GLU A 199 -5.74 25.62 -11.28
CA GLU A 199 -6.78 25.55 -12.31
C GLU A 199 -7.40 24.14 -12.42
N ILE A 200 -6.57 23.11 -12.49
CA ILE A 200 -7.03 21.72 -12.64
C ILE A 200 -7.74 21.24 -11.38
N VAL A 201 -7.17 21.48 -10.19
CA VAL A 201 -7.81 21.10 -8.92
C VAL A 201 -9.17 21.78 -8.75
N LYS A 202 -9.28 23.06 -9.16
CA LYS A 202 -10.56 23.77 -9.16
C LYS A 202 -11.58 23.11 -10.10
N LYS A 203 -11.19 22.78 -11.34
CA LYS A 203 -12.07 22.08 -12.29
C LYS A 203 -12.50 20.70 -11.79
N ILE A 204 -11.59 19.92 -11.21
CA ILE A 204 -11.90 18.61 -10.61
C ILE A 204 -12.95 18.78 -9.50
N LYS A 205 -12.80 19.80 -8.65
CA LYS A 205 -13.77 20.08 -7.58
C LYS A 205 -15.13 20.52 -8.13
N GLU A 206 -15.16 21.39 -9.13
CA GLU A 206 -16.40 21.96 -9.67
C GLU A 206 -17.16 21.00 -10.59
N GLN A 207 -16.45 20.18 -11.36
CA GLN A 207 -17.04 19.33 -12.40
C GLN A 207 -17.18 17.87 -11.95
N MET A 208 -16.22 17.35 -11.18
CA MET A 208 -16.23 15.95 -10.72
C MET A 208 -16.66 15.81 -9.26
N PHE A 209 -16.84 16.93 -8.54
CA PHE A 209 -17.17 16.97 -7.11
C PHE A 209 -16.12 16.28 -6.21
N LEU A 210 -14.86 16.27 -6.64
CA LEU A 210 -13.75 15.63 -5.92
C LEU A 210 -12.76 16.65 -5.33
N SER A 211 -12.27 16.36 -4.13
CA SER A 211 -11.20 17.14 -3.50
C SER A 211 -9.88 16.39 -3.60
N VAL A 212 -8.96 16.90 -4.41
CA VAL A 212 -7.67 16.24 -4.69
C VAL A 212 -6.51 17.10 -4.20
N ASP A 213 -5.39 16.46 -3.87
CA ASP A 213 -4.13 17.12 -3.50
C ASP A 213 -4.19 18.05 -2.27
N ILE A 214 -5.15 17.84 -1.37
CA ILE A 214 -5.27 18.58 -0.11
C ILE A 214 -4.56 17.82 1.01
N PRO A 215 -3.56 18.40 1.69
CA PRO A 215 -2.95 17.77 2.87
C PRO A 215 -3.99 17.55 3.98
N LYS A 216 -3.98 16.37 4.60
CA LYS A 216 -4.81 16.07 5.78
C LYS A 216 -3.99 16.28 7.06
N PRO A 217 -4.58 16.79 8.15
CA PRO A 217 -3.91 16.85 9.45
C PRO A 217 -3.48 15.44 9.90
N GLY A 218 -2.26 15.29 10.42
CA GLY A 218 -1.74 14.01 10.90
C GLY A 218 -0.99 13.20 9.83
N HIS A 219 -1.64 12.81 8.73
CA HIS A 219 -0.96 12.09 7.65
C HIS A 219 -1.68 12.14 6.29
N GLY A 220 -0.88 12.06 5.22
CA GLY A 220 -1.35 11.86 3.85
C GLY A 220 -2.00 13.08 3.19
N THR A 221 -2.71 12.80 2.10
CA THR A 221 -3.48 13.80 1.34
C THR A 221 -4.91 13.29 1.14
N THR A 222 -5.75 14.08 0.49
CA THR A 222 -7.04 13.60 -0.01
C THR A 222 -6.92 12.59 -1.15
N ASN A 223 -5.72 12.29 -1.65
CA ASN A 223 -5.51 11.26 -2.68
C ASN A 223 -5.49 9.87 -2.04
N ASP A 224 -6.65 9.42 -1.58
CA ASP A 224 -6.89 8.07 -1.07
C ASP A 224 -7.54 7.17 -2.13
N GLY A 225 -7.72 5.90 -1.79
CA GLY A 225 -8.29 4.91 -2.71
C GLY A 225 -9.70 5.28 -3.18
N ASN A 226 -10.51 5.93 -2.33
CA ASN A 226 -11.84 6.37 -2.71
C ASN A 226 -11.78 7.49 -3.75
N THR A 227 -10.92 8.49 -3.51
CA THR A 227 -10.73 9.62 -4.43
C THR A 227 -10.19 9.16 -5.79
N ALA A 228 -9.22 8.24 -5.80
CA ALA A 228 -8.74 7.62 -7.03
C ALA A 228 -9.84 6.86 -7.77
N SER A 229 -10.64 6.05 -7.06
CA SER A 229 -11.75 5.27 -7.67
C SER A 229 -12.78 6.17 -8.34
N LEU A 230 -13.27 7.18 -7.62
CA LEU A 230 -14.25 8.12 -8.16
C LEU A 230 -13.71 8.95 -9.34
N PHE A 231 -12.40 9.23 -9.35
CA PHE A 231 -11.75 9.93 -10.45
C PHE A 231 -11.75 9.07 -11.72
N PHE A 232 -11.38 7.79 -11.61
CA PHE A 232 -11.32 6.87 -12.75
C PHE A 232 -12.69 6.34 -13.20
N GLU A 233 -13.70 6.29 -12.32
CA GLU A 233 -15.09 6.01 -12.72
C GLU A 233 -15.62 7.06 -13.71
N GLN A 234 -15.09 8.28 -13.64
CA GLN A 234 -15.41 9.41 -14.51
C GLN A 234 -14.29 9.69 -15.52
N TYR A 235 -13.66 8.65 -16.08
CA TYR A 235 -12.43 8.76 -16.90
C TYR A 235 -12.55 9.73 -18.08
N SER A 236 -13.67 9.78 -18.81
CA SER A 236 -13.85 10.74 -19.92
C SER A 236 -13.84 12.19 -19.43
N LEU A 237 -14.48 12.46 -18.28
CA LEU A 237 -14.45 13.79 -17.66
C LEU A 237 -13.06 14.09 -17.08
N ALA A 238 -12.40 13.10 -16.48
CA ALA A 238 -11.03 13.21 -16.01
C ALA A 238 -10.06 13.60 -17.15
N SER A 239 -10.16 12.94 -18.29
CA SER A 239 -9.43 13.26 -19.52
C SER A 239 -9.68 14.71 -19.96
N SER A 240 -10.95 15.12 -20.09
CA SER A 240 -11.31 16.49 -20.46
C SER A 240 -10.80 17.55 -19.48
N VAL A 241 -10.82 17.28 -18.17
CA VAL A 241 -10.38 18.23 -17.13
C VAL A 241 -8.86 18.32 -17.05
N THR A 242 -8.17 17.19 -17.15
CA THR A 242 -6.72 17.11 -17.02
C THR A 242 -5.97 17.36 -18.33
N GLY A 243 -6.65 17.22 -19.47
CA GLY A 243 -6.08 17.24 -20.81
C GLY A 243 -5.24 16.00 -21.13
N ILE A 244 -5.35 14.93 -20.35
CA ILE A 244 -4.64 13.67 -20.57
C ILE A 244 -5.45 12.84 -21.55
N ASP A 245 -4.77 12.11 -22.43
CA ASP A 245 -5.42 11.27 -23.43
C ASP A 245 -6.32 10.22 -22.76
N GLU A 246 -7.52 10.02 -23.31
CA GLU A 246 -8.52 9.10 -22.75
C GLU A 246 -8.15 7.62 -22.97
N GLU A 247 -7.34 7.31 -23.98
CA GLU A 247 -6.93 5.94 -24.32
C GLU A 247 -5.64 5.49 -23.59
N LEU A 248 -5.06 6.35 -22.75
CA LEU A 248 -3.88 6.05 -21.92
C LEU A 248 -4.21 5.15 -20.71
#